data_AF-A0AAU3TVZ6-F1
#
_entry.id   AF-A0AAU3TVZ6-F1
#
_cell.length_a   1.000
_cell.length_b   1.000
_cell.length_c   1.000
_cell.angle_alpha   90.00
_cell.angle_beta   90.00
_cell.angle_gamma   90.00
#
_symmetry.space_group_name_H-M   'P 1'
#
loop_
_entity.id
_entity.type
_entity.pdbx_description
1 polymer ?
#
loop_
_entity_poly.entity_id
_entity_poly.type
_entity_poly.pdbx_seq_one_letter_code
_entity_poly.pdbx_strand_id
1 'polypeptide(L)'
;MATPNLNEPHATAAPAVGTRLSVRVDEGMSDDLAVIMRTGCNASDAVRRALILLSNICHETWSRGHYPDGVMPHYTSAIVEPYDPDRTPEQGV
;
A
#
# COMPACT_ATOMS: atom_id res chain seq x y z
N MET A 1 3.55 -19.45 -32.68
CA MET A 1 3.91 -19.08 -31.30
C MET A 1 3.10 -17.84 -30.94
N ALA A 2 2.03 -17.99 -30.16
CA ALA A 2 1.20 -16.85 -29.76
C ALA A 2 1.88 -16.09 -28.61
N THR A 3 1.98 -14.76 -28.74
CA THR A 3 2.48 -13.87 -27.71
C THR A 3 1.52 -13.90 -26.51
N PRO A 4 1.98 -14.18 -25.27
CA PRO A 4 1.09 -14.20 -24.12
C PRO A 4 0.51 -12.80 -23.89
N ASN A 5 -0.80 -12.74 -23.67
CA ASN A 5 -1.57 -11.53 -23.44
C ASN A 5 -1.29 -11.02 -22.02
N LEU A 6 -0.68 -9.83 -21.90
CA LEU A 6 -0.28 -9.21 -20.62
C LEU A 6 -1.46 -8.75 -19.73
N ASN A 7 -2.71 -8.91 -20.19
CA ASN A 7 -3.92 -8.48 -19.48
C ASN A 7 -4.75 -9.65 -18.90
N GLU A 8 -4.22 -10.87 -18.85
CA GLU A 8 -4.88 -11.93 -18.08
C GLU A 8 -4.80 -11.60 -16.58
N PRO A 9 -5.90 -11.71 -15.80
CA PRO A 9 -5.83 -11.52 -14.35
C PRO A 9 -4.87 -12.55 -13.76
N HIS A 10 -3.69 -12.09 -13.35
CA HIS A 10 -2.63 -12.92 -12.80
C HIS A 10 -2.96 -13.28 -11.34
N ALA A 11 -2.96 -14.59 -11.07
CA ALA A 11 -2.95 -15.28 -9.77
C ALA A 11 -3.74 -14.63 -8.60
N THR A 12 -4.79 -15.31 -8.14
CA THR A 12 -5.54 -15.02 -6.89
C THR A 12 -4.72 -15.18 -5.60
N ALA A 13 -3.46 -15.60 -5.70
CA ALA A 13 -2.57 -15.85 -4.58
C ALA A 13 -1.51 -14.76 -4.48
N ALA A 14 -1.16 -14.40 -3.24
CA ALA A 14 -0.09 -13.45 -2.97
C ALA A 14 1.24 -13.92 -3.61
N PRO A 15 2.08 -13.00 -4.14
CA PRO A 15 3.39 -13.34 -4.66
C PRO A 15 4.28 -14.04 -3.63
N ALA A 16 5.09 -15.01 -4.07
CA ALA A 16 6.04 -15.68 -3.19
C ALA A 16 7.12 -14.72 -2.66
N VAL A 17 7.62 -14.97 -1.45
CA VAL A 17 8.72 -14.20 -0.85
C VAL A 17 9.93 -14.13 -1.79
N GLY A 18 10.53 -12.94 -1.92
CA GLY A 18 11.66 -12.69 -2.83
C GLY A 18 11.27 -12.45 -4.28
N THR A 19 9.99 -12.60 -4.64
CA THR A 19 9.50 -12.28 -5.98
C THR A 19 9.52 -10.77 -6.22
N ARG A 20 10.09 -10.33 -7.34
CA ARG A 20 10.04 -8.93 -7.75
C ARG A 20 8.65 -8.58 -8.25
N LEU A 21 7.99 -7.64 -7.57
CA LEU A 21 6.73 -7.06 -8.04
C LEU A 21 7.01 -6.03 -9.14
N SER A 22 6.25 -6.09 -10.24
CA SER A 22 6.28 -5.10 -11.31
C SER A 22 4.89 -4.51 -11.48
N VAL A 23 4.77 -3.21 -11.23
CA VAL A 23 3.53 -2.44 -11.38
C VAL A 23 3.78 -1.36 -12.41
N ARG A 24 2.86 -1.22 -13.37
CA ARG A 24 2.92 -0.11 -14.33
C ARG A 24 2.60 1.18 -13.60
N VAL A 25 3.46 2.18 -13.78
CA VAL A 25 3.26 3.53 -13.24
C VAL A 25 2.57 4.36 -14.32
N ASP A 26 1.31 4.68 -14.10
CA ASP A 26 0.59 5.69 -14.89
C ASP A 26 0.80 7.09 -14.30
N GLU A 27 0.19 8.10 -14.93
CA GLU A 27 0.33 9.50 -14.53
C GLU A 27 -0.13 9.73 -13.07
N GLY A 28 -1.28 9.17 -12.69
CA GLY A 28 -1.79 9.30 -11.32
C GLY A 28 -0.87 8.65 -10.30
N MET A 29 -0.40 7.43 -10.56
CA MET A 29 0.56 6.76 -9.67
C MET A 29 1.89 7.51 -9.59
N SER A 30 2.33 8.13 -10.68
CA SER A 30 3.54 8.96 -10.69
C SER A 30 3.40 10.17 -9.77
N ASP A 31 2.26 10.87 -9.84
CA ASP A 31 1.99 12.04 -9.00
C ASP A 31 1.88 11.66 -7.51
N ASP A 32 1.18 10.57 -7.21
CA ASP A 32 1.05 10.06 -5.84
C ASP A 32 2.41 9.67 -5.24
N LEU A 33 3.24 8.96 -6.02
CA LEU A 33 4.60 8.61 -5.61
C LEU A 33 5.44 9.86 -5.37
N ALA A 34 5.33 10.87 -6.22
CA ALA A 34 6.06 12.13 -6.05
C ALA A 34 5.69 12.81 -4.72
N VAL A 35 4.40 12.81 -4.34
CA VAL A 35 3.95 13.36 -3.05
C VAL A 35 4.58 12.63 -1.88
N ILE A 36 4.54 11.29 -1.87
CA ILE A 36 5.09 10.48 -0.77
C ILE A 36 6.61 10.63 -0.70
N MET A 37 7.29 10.64 -1.84
CA MET A 37 8.76 10.74 -1.91
C MET A 37 9.29 12.11 -1.44
N ARG A 38 8.45 13.15 -1.30
CA ARG A 38 8.84 14.41 -0.62
C ARG A 38 9.23 14.20 0.85
N THR A 39 8.88 13.06 1.44
CA THR A 39 9.33 12.65 2.78
C THR A 39 10.78 12.13 2.81
N GLY A 40 11.43 12.02 1.65
CA GLY A 40 12.82 11.56 1.51
C GLY A 40 12.96 10.05 1.25
N CYS A 41 11.86 9.29 1.16
CA CYS A 41 11.91 7.88 0.80
C CYS A 41 12.01 7.67 -0.72
N ASN A 42 12.48 6.50 -1.16
CA ASN A 42 12.41 6.11 -2.57
C ASN A 42 11.04 5.51 -2.93
N ALA A 43 10.80 5.25 -4.23
CA ALA A 43 9.54 4.71 -4.72
C ALA A 43 9.20 3.32 -4.15
N SER A 44 10.20 2.45 -3.96
CA SER A 44 9.96 1.11 -3.39
C SER A 44 9.53 1.21 -1.92
N ASP A 45 10.12 2.12 -1.16
CA ASP A 45 9.72 2.37 0.23
C ASP A 45 8.33 3.00 0.31
N ALA A 46 8.01 3.93 -0.60
CA ALA A 46 6.67 4.52 -0.72
C ALA A 46 5.60 3.43 -0.98
N VAL A 47 5.83 2.57 -1.98
CA VAL A 47 4.92 1.45 -2.31
C VAL A 47 4.79 0.49 -1.13
N ARG A 48 5.90 0.14 -0.46
CA ARG A 48 5.88 -0.75 0.70
C ARG A 48 5.05 -0.16 1.84
N ARG A 49 5.23 1.13 2.14
CA ARG A 49 4.46 1.83 3.19
C ARG A 49 2.98 1.90 2.86
N ALA A 50 2.63 2.22 1.62
CA ALA A 50 1.23 2.25 1.16
C ALA A 50 0.57 0.87 1.28
N LEU A 51 1.28 -0.21 0.91
CA LEU A 51 0.81 -1.59 1.05
C LEU A 51 0.55 -1.96 2.51
N ILE A 52 1.48 -1.63 3.43
CA ILE A 52 1.33 -1.90 4.87
C ILE A 52 0.13 -1.15 5.46
N LEU A 53 -0.05 0.12 5.10
CA LEU A 53 -1.20 0.91 5.56
C LEU A 53 -2.51 0.24 5.11
N LEU A 54 -2.60 -0.10 3.83
CA LEU A 54 -3.79 -0.73 3.27
C LEU A 54 -4.08 -2.09 3.92
N SER A 55 -3.05 -2.94 4.09
CA SER A 55 -3.22 -4.26 4.70
C SER A 55 -3.68 -4.16 6.15
N ASN A 56 -3.15 -3.19 6.91
CA ASN A 56 -3.55 -2.99 8.30
C ASN A 56 -5.01 -2.55 8.41
N ILE A 57 -5.49 -1.68 7.51
CA ILE A 57 -6.89 -1.26 7.54
C ILE A 57 -7.81 -2.43 7.18
N CYS A 58 -7.50 -3.20 6.13
CA CYS A 58 -8.26 -4.41 5.80
C CYS A 58 -8.29 -5.39 6.99
N HIS A 59 -7.12 -5.67 7.58
CA HIS A 59 -7.02 -6.60 8.70
C HIS A 59 -7.85 -6.14 9.90
N GLU A 60 -7.71 -4.88 10.32
CA GLU A 60 -8.43 -4.33 11.47
C GLU A 60 -9.94 -4.27 11.26
N THR A 61 -10.39 -3.91 10.05
CA THR A 61 -11.83 -3.81 9.75
C THR A 61 -12.51 -5.17 9.71
N TRP A 62 -11.83 -6.20 9.18
CA TRP A 62 -12.33 -7.58 9.20
C TRP A 62 -12.25 -8.20 10.59
N SER A 63 -11.14 -8.04 11.30
CA SER A 63 -10.94 -8.65 12.62
C SER A 63 -11.93 -8.11 13.67
N ARG A 64 -12.34 -6.85 13.54
CA ARG A 64 -13.36 -6.22 14.40
C ARG A 64 -14.80 -6.49 13.95
N GLY A 65 -15.00 -7.14 12.80
CA GLY A 65 -16.32 -7.43 12.24
C GLY A 65 -17.07 -6.20 11.70
N HIS A 66 -16.37 -5.09 11.44
CA HIS A 66 -16.97 -3.91 10.80
C HIS A 66 -17.25 -4.13 9.32
N TYR A 67 -16.47 -5.01 8.67
CA TYR A 67 -16.65 -5.44 7.29
C TYR A 67 -16.60 -6.97 7.21
N PRO A 68 -17.33 -7.59 6.26
CA PRO A 68 -17.16 -9.01 5.98
C PRO A 68 -15.73 -9.32 5.52
N ASP A 69 -15.22 -10.48 5.88
CA ASP A 69 -13.89 -10.94 5.48
C ASP A 69 -13.74 -10.92 3.95
N GLY A 70 -12.60 -10.41 3.48
CA GLY A 70 -12.30 -10.26 2.05
C GLY A 70 -12.99 -9.09 1.34
N VAL A 71 -13.87 -8.33 2.01
CA VAL A 71 -14.51 -7.15 1.40
C VAL A 71 -13.64 -5.91 1.62
N MET A 72 -13.21 -5.27 0.54
CA MET A 72 -12.42 -4.03 0.60
C MET A 72 -13.20 -2.92 1.31
N PRO A 73 -12.67 -2.32 2.39
CA PRO A 73 -13.28 -1.17 3.03
C PRO A 73 -13.35 0.05 2.10
N HIS A 74 -14.33 0.93 2.32
CA HIS A 74 -14.40 2.21 1.63
C HIS A 74 -13.75 3.30 2.50
N TYR A 75 -12.66 3.89 2.01
CA TYR A 75 -11.88 4.91 2.72
C TYR A 75 -12.43 6.30 2.46
N THR A 76 -12.84 7.00 3.51
CA THR A 76 -13.38 8.38 3.41
C THR A 76 -12.46 9.42 4.03
N SER A 77 -11.76 9.08 5.11
CA SER A 77 -10.83 9.97 5.81
C SER A 77 -9.78 9.18 6.58
N ALA A 78 -8.67 9.84 6.88
CA ALA A 78 -7.63 9.35 7.78
C ALA A 78 -7.46 10.34 8.93
N ILE A 79 -7.36 9.83 10.16
CA ILE A 79 -7.00 10.64 11.33
C ILE A 79 -5.48 10.60 11.43
N VAL A 80 -4.85 11.77 11.34
CA VAL A 80 -3.40 11.93 11.46
C VAL A 80 -3.13 12.77 12.69
N GLU A 81 -2.22 12.30 13.54
CA GLU A 81 -1.79 13.09 14.69
C GLU A 81 -1.10 14.38 14.21
N PRO A 82 -1.35 15.52 14.87
CA PRO A 82 -0.64 16.75 14.55
C PRO A 82 0.87 16.55 14.58
N TYR A 83 1.58 17.20 13.66
CA TYR A 83 3.04 17.19 13.69
C TYR A 83 3.53 17.85 14.99
N ASP A 84 4.29 17.10 15.76
CA ASP A 84 4.95 17.56 16.98
C ASP A 84 6.47 17.50 16.73
N PRO A 85 7.16 18.66 16.64
CA PRO A 85 8.60 18.70 16.39
C PRO A 85 9.42 18.19 17.58
N ASP A 86 8.86 18.18 18.79
CA ASP A 86 9.53 17.74 20.02
C ASP A 86 9.28 16.25 20.30
N ARG A 87 8.39 15.61 19.53
CA ARG A 87 8.18 14.17 19.58
C ARG A 87 9.46 13.48 19.14
N THR A 88 10.15 12.91 20.12
CA THR A 88 11.25 11.97 19.84
C THR A 88 10.64 10.81 19.04
N PRO A 89 11.18 10.46 17.85
CA PRO A 89 10.70 9.29 17.14
C PRO A 89 10.87 8.10 18.08
N GLU A 90 9.76 7.49 18.49
CA GLU A 90 9.82 6.29 19.32
C GLU A 90 10.65 5.27 18.56
N GLN A 91 11.81 4.90 19.14
CA GLN A 91 12.67 3.88 18.57
C GLN A 91 11.86 2.60 18.47
N GLY A 92 11.67 2.11 17.24
CA GLY A 92 10.91 0.91 16.96
C GLY A 92 11.39 -0.29 17.77
N VAL A 93 10.42 -1.06 18.27
CA VAL A 93 10.60 -2.45 18.70
C VAL A 93 10.45 -3.36 17.47
#